data_AF-A0A1Q9T391-F1
#
_entry.id   AF-A0A1Q9T391-F1
#
_cell.length_a   1.000
_cell.length_b   1.000
_cell.length_c   1.000
_cell.angle_alpha   90.00
_cell.angle_beta   90.00
_cell.angle_gamma   90.00
#
_symmetry.space_group_name_H-M   'P 1'
#
loop_
_entity.id
_entity.type
_entity.pdbx_description
1 polymer ?
#
loop_
_entity_poly.entity_id
_entity_poly.type
_entity_poly.pdbx_seq_one_letter_code
_entity_poly.pdbx_strand_id
1 'polypeptide(L)'
;MQPKEGLDRTGPDGDLYPSGYRRYGNLSVRQFYDKYIDTDTGEWIYPPHDGFDGPRIPSTLEPGDIIDRFGFDSGEYAAPDRTAFDARAMPPSSTNFSYGRYRVLKPLDGVLEGRTAAWFEQPGGGTQYKFPEGRGLKWYLDNGYLEKVP
;
A
#
# COMPACT_ATOMS: atom_id res chain seq x y z
N MET A 1 -3.50 -21.65 1.85
CA MET A 1 -4.66 -20.78 2.15
C MET A 1 -5.39 -20.57 0.83
N GLN A 2 -6.64 -21.02 0.66
CA GLN A 2 -7.36 -20.77 -0.60
C GLN A 2 -7.72 -19.28 -0.67
N PRO A 3 -7.44 -18.56 -1.78
CA PRO A 3 -7.80 -17.15 -1.89
C PRO A 3 -9.33 -17.01 -1.89
N LYS A 4 -9.86 -16.04 -1.14
CA LYS A 4 -11.29 -15.69 -1.22
C LYS A 4 -11.63 -15.30 -2.66
N GLU A 5 -12.67 -15.92 -3.21
CA GLU A 5 -13.22 -15.56 -4.51
C GLU A 5 -13.94 -14.20 -4.42
N GLY A 6 -13.61 -13.27 -5.33
CA GLY A 6 -14.21 -11.93 -5.38
C GLY A 6 -13.47 -10.85 -4.59
N LEU A 7 -13.61 -9.60 -5.03
CA LEU A 7 -13.21 -8.41 -4.28
C LEU A 7 -14.42 -7.95 -3.46
N ASP A 8 -14.24 -7.79 -2.15
CA ASP A 8 -15.24 -7.10 -1.34
C ASP A 8 -15.20 -5.61 -1.69
N ARG A 9 -16.30 -5.10 -2.25
CA ARG A 9 -16.46 -3.69 -2.63
C ARG A 9 -17.49 -2.96 -1.76
N THR A 10 -17.90 -3.57 -0.65
CA THR A 10 -18.90 -3.01 0.26
C THR A 10 -18.28 -2.15 1.37
N GLY A 11 -16.96 -2.25 1.55
CA GLY A 11 -16.19 -1.50 2.53
C GLY A 11 -15.80 -0.08 2.08
N PRO A 12 -15.14 0.68 2.99
CA PRO A 12 -14.68 2.04 2.74
C PRO A 12 -13.65 2.17 1.60
N ASP A 13 -13.06 1.07 1.17
CA ASP A 13 -12.13 0.92 0.05
C ASP A 13 -12.79 0.44 -1.25
N GLY A 14 -14.10 0.19 -1.26
CA GLY A 14 -14.76 -0.52 -2.35
C GLY A 14 -14.71 0.15 -3.72
N ASP A 15 -14.59 1.47 -3.75
CA ASP A 15 -14.42 2.30 -4.96
C ASP A 15 -12.95 2.50 -5.36
N LEU A 16 -11.99 2.04 -4.54
CA LEU A 16 -10.56 2.13 -4.85
C LEU A 16 -10.10 1.07 -5.85
N TYR A 17 -10.98 0.16 -6.27
CA TYR A 17 -10.71 -0.84 -7.29
C TYR A 17 -11.29 -0.38 -8.63
N PRO A 18 -10.46 0.02 -9.60
CA PRO A 18 -10.95 0.46 -10.91
C PRO A 18 -11.84 -0.57 -11.60
N SER A 19 -12.73 -0.11 -12.49
CA SER A 19 -13.68 -0.95 -13.23
C SER A 19 -13.01 -2.07 -14.04
N GLY A 20 -11.71 -1.96 -14.35
CA GLY A 20 -10.93 -2.97 -15.05
C GLY A 20 -9.89 -3.70 -14.20
N TYR A 21 -9.89 -3.53 -12.88
CA TYR A 21 -8.88 -4.13 -12.01
C TYR A 21 -8.91 -5.66 -12.09
N ARG A 22 -7.77 -6.24 -12.49
CA ARG A 22 -7.56 -7.68 -12.59
C ARG A 22 -6.55 -8.10 -11.53
N ARG A 23 -7.03 -8.78 -10.48
CA ARG A 23 -6.22 -9.21 -9.33
C ARG A 23 -4.89 -9.90 -9.71
N TYR A 24 -4.89 -10.69 -10.78
CA TYR A 24 -3.72 -11.42 -11.26
C TYR A 24 -3.29 -10.99 -12.68
N GLY A 25 -3.73 -9.82 -13.13
CA GLY A 25 -3.51 -9.34 -14.50
C GLY A 25 -4.04 -10.32 -15.55
N ASN A 26 -3.15 -10.76 -16.44
CA ASN A 26 -3.45 -11.75 -17.48
C ASN A 26 -2.97 -13.17 -17.12
N LEU A 27 -2.45 -13.37 -15.91
CA LEU A 27 -1.96 -14.67 -15.46
C LEU A 27 -3.10 -15.50 -14.85
N SER A 28 -3.00 -16.81 -14.98
CA SER A 28 -3.74 -17.72 -14.10
C SER A 28 -3.26 -17.55 -12.65
N VAL A 29 -4.09 -17.97 -11.68
CA VAL A 29 -3.72 -17.95 -10.26
C VAL A 29 -2.40 -18.68 -10.04
N ARG A 30 -2.23 -19.88 -10.61
CA ARG A 30 -0.99 -20.66 -10.46
C ARG A 30 0.24 -19.90 -10.98
N GLN A 31 0.16 -19.39 -12.21
CA GLN A 31 1.28 -18.64 -12.82
C GLN A 31 1.64 -17.38 -12.02
N PHE A 32 0.64 -16.72 -11.43
CA PHE A 32 0.88 -15.57 -10.58
C PHE A 32 1.69 -15.95 -9.33
N TYR A 33 1.25 -16.98 -8.60
CA TYR A 33 1.95 -17.42 -7.39
C TYR A 33 3.33 -17.99 -7.71
N ASP A 34 3.48 -18.77 -8.79
CA ASP A 34 4.79 -19.27 -9.26
C ASP A 34 5.76 -18.12 -9.59
N LYS A 35 5.26 -16.95 -10.00
CA LYS A 35 6.08 -15.77 -10.34
C LYS A 35 6.45 -14.92 -9.12
N TYR A 36 5.58 -14.82 -8.13
CA TYR A 36 5.68 -13.82 -7.05
C TYR A 36 5.83 -14.39 -5.66
N ILE A 37 5.84 -15.72 -5.48
CA ILE A 37 6.17 -16.36 -4.21
C ILE A 37 7.57 -16.95 -4.28
N ASP A 38 8.37 -16.65 -3.27
CA ASP A 38 9.63 -17.33 -3.04
C ASP A 38 9.34 -18.76 -2.56
N THR A 39 9.84 -19.76 -3.29
CA THR A 39 9.49 -21.17 -3.06
C THR A 39 10.08 -21.75 -1.79
N ASP A 40 11.14 -21.15 -1.26
CA ASP A 40 11.85 -21.66 -0.09
C ASP A 40 11.20 -21.14 1.19
N THR A 41 10.74 -19.89 1.17
CA THR A 41 10.16 -19.20 2.33
C THR A 41 8.62 -19.16 2.32
N GLY A 42 8.01 -19.24 1.13
CA GLY A 42 6.58 -19.04 0.94
C GLY A 42 6.13 -17.57 1.03
N GLU A 43 7.08 -16.63 1.05
CA GLU A 43 6.81 -15.19 1.15
C GLU A 43 6.64 -14.53 -0.22
N TRP A 44 6.01 -13.35 -0.24
CA TRP A 44 5.93 -12.53 -1.45
C TRP A 44 7.30 -11.99 -1.83
N ILE A 45 7.66 -12.15 -3.11
CA ILE A 45 8.80 -11.46 -3.72
C ILE A 45 8.38 -10.01 -4.00
N TYR A 46 8.79 -9.11 -3.12
CA TYR A 46 8.55 -7.67 -3.27
C TYR A 46 9.51 -7.04 -4.29
N PRO A 47 9.13 -5.90 -4.91
CA PRO A 47 10.00 -5.18 -5.82
C PRO A 47 11.27 -4.69 -5.10
N PRO A 48 12.40 -4.55 -5.81
CA PRO A 48 13.61 -3.94 -5.25
C PRO A 48 13.38 -2.46 -4.89
N HIS A 49 14.37 -1.86 -4.24
CA HIS A 49 14.40 -0.42 -3.93
C HIS A 49 13.17 0.08 -3.17
N ASP A 50 12.64 -0.72 -2.24
CA ASP A 50 11.44 -0.39 -1.48
C ASP A 50 10.20 -0.13 -2.37
N GLY A 51 10.20 -0.67 -3.60
CA GLY A 51 9.12 -0.49 -4.56
C GLY A 51 9.06 0.88 -5.24
N PHE A 52 10.09 1.72 -5.13
CA PHE A 52 10.14 3.01 -5.83
C PHE A 52 10.57 2.84 -7.30
N ASP A 53 9.84 3.49 -8.20
CA ASP A 53 10.19 3.67 -9.61
C ASP A 53 10.84 5.04 -9.81
N GLY A 54 12.15 5.08 -9.60
CA GLY A 54 12.97 6.27 -9.74
C GLY A 54 13.32 6.93 -8.39
N PRO A 55 13.46 8.27 -8.35
CA PRO A 55 14.01 8.96 -7.18
C PRO A 55 13.07 8.85 -5.97
N ARG A 56 13.69 8.70 -4.80
CA ARG A 56 13.06 8.83 -3.48
C ARG A 56 13.33 10.24 -2.98
N ILE A 57 12.29 11.05 -2.92
CA ILE A 57 12.40 12.47 -2.60
C ILE A 57 12.08 12.62 -1.12
N PRO A 58 13.01 13.17 -0.29
CA PRO A 58 12.67 13.54 1.07
C PRO A 58 11.51 14.54 1.08
N SER A 59 10.49 14.25 1.87
CA SER A 59 9.31 15.08 2.04
C SER A 59 8.91 15.16 3.51
N THR A 60 8.05 16.15 3.80
CA THR A 60 7.34 16.29 5.06
C THR A 60 5.85 16.27 4.74
N LEU A 61 5.09 15.42 5.43
CA LEU A 61 3.62 15.50 5.38
C LEU A 61 3.15 16.50 6.42
N GLU A 62 2.32 17.44 6.01
CA GLU A 62 1.94 18.61 6.80
C GLU A 62 0.61 18.41 7.53
N PRO A 63 0.37 19.11 8.65
CA PRO A 63 -0.92 19.08 9.33
C PRO A 63 -2.09 19.36 8.39
N GLY A 64 -3.07 18.46 8.39
CA GLY A 64 -4.24 18.51 7.51
C GLY A 64 -4.18 17.54 6.33
N ASP A 65 -2.98 17.07 5.94
CA ASP A 65 -2.85 16.03 4.91
C ASP A 65 -3.60 14.76 5.32
N ILE A 66 -4.20 14.10 4.33
CA ILE A 66 -4.83 12.79 4.51
C ILE A 66 -4.05 11.76 3.72
N ILE A 67 -3.68 10.69 4.40
CA ILE A 67 -3.02 9.53 3.83
C ILE A 67 -3.86 8.29 4.13
N ASP A 68 -3.62 7.23 3.37
CA ASP A 68 -4.30 5.96 3.59
C ASP A 68 -3.34 4.76 3.50
N ARG A 69 -3.83 3.61 3.95
CA ARG A 69 -3.07 2.36 3.94
C ARG A 69 -4.00 1.16 3.84
N PHE A 70 -3.56 0.19 3.03
CA PHE A 70 -3.99 -1.21 3.13
C PHE A 70 -2.97 -1.98 3.98
N GLY A 71 -3.42 -2.66 5.02
CA GLY A 71 -2.55 -3.44 5.91
C GLY A 71 -2.65 -3.03 7.38
N PHE A 72 -1.86 -3.71 8.22
CA PHE A 72 -1.79 -3.41 9.65
C PHE A 72 -1.08 -2.08 9.92
N ASP A 73 -1.44 -1.45 11.04
CA ASP A 73 -0.88 -0.17 11.53
C ASP A 73 0.63 -0.27 11.87
N SER A 74 1.21 -1.46 11.97
CA SER A 74 2.65 -1.64 12.20
C SER A 74 3.53 -1.31 10.99
N GLY A 75 2.96 -1.17 9.79
CA GLY A 75 3.73 -0.92 8.57
C GLY A 75 4.21 0.53 8.43
N GLU A 76 5.19 0.70 7.55
CA GLU A 76 5.92 1.96 7.33
C GLU A 76 5.57 2.61 5.98
N TYR A 77 4.54 2.13 5.28
CA TYR A 77 4.14 2.63 3.97
C TYR A 77 2.70 3.17 4.00
N ALA A 78 2.49 4.29 3.34
CA ALA A 78 1.18 4.86 3.09
C ALA A 78 1.10 5.38 1.65
N ALA A 79 -0.08 5.82 1.22
CA ALA A 79 -0.25 6.55 -0.02
C ALA A 79 -1.10 7.81 0.24
N PRO A 80 -1.15 8.75 -0.72
CA PRO A 80 -2.16 9.80 -0.69
C PRO A 80 -3.57 9.20 -0.56
N ASP A 81 -4.45 9.95 0.11
CA ASP A 81 -5.83 9.55 0.32
C ASP A 81 -6.53 9.09 -0.97
N ARG A 82 -7.21 7.95 -0.88
CA ARG A 82 -7.99 7.32 -1.94
C ARG A 82 -7.18 6.96 -3.19
N THR A 83 -5.88 6.68 -3.05
CA THR A 83 -5.08 6.14 -4.17
C THR A 83 -5.66 4.81 -4.65
N ALA A 84 -5.87 4.66 -5.96
CA ALA A 84 -6.42 3.42 -6.54
C ALA A 84 -5.53 2.21 -6.23
N PHE A 85 -6.12 1.03 -6.03
CA PHE A 85 -5.39 -0.16 -5.57
C PHE A 85 -4.33 -0.64 -6.59
N ASP A 86 -4.63 -0.55 -7.89
CA ASP A 86 -3.71 -0.92 -8.97
C ASP A 86 -2.51 0.05 -9.08
N ALA A 87 -2.70 1.30 -8.68
CA ALA A 87 -1.63 2.30 -8.60
C ALA A 87 -0.65 2.04 -7.45
N ARG A 88 -0.99 1.15 -6.50
CA ARG A 88 -0.17 0.77 -5.34
C ARG A 88 0.68 -0.47 -5.58
N ALA A 89 0.41 -1.23 -6.64
CA ALA A 89 1.11 -2.47 -6.98
C ALA A 89 1.39 -3.38 -5.76
N MET A 90 0.36 -3.63 -4.95
CA MET A 90 0.42 -4.45 -3.75
C MET A 90 0.04 -5.92 -4.02
N PRO A 91 0.47 -6.87 -3.18
CA PRO A 91 0.06 -8.26 -3.32
C PRO A 91 -1.46 -8.41 -3.24
N PRO A 92 -2.07 -9.35 -3.99
CA PRO A 92 -3.50 -9.64 -3.93
C PRO A 92 -4.04 -9.93 -2.52
N SER A 93 -3.21 -10.50 -1.64
CA SER A 93 -3.61 -10.76 -0.25
C SER A 93 -3.96 -9.50 0.52
N SER A 94 -3.43 -8.34 0.11
CA SER A 94 -3.62 -7.07 0.80
C SER A 94 -5.05 -6.54 0.74
N THR A 95 -5.86 -7.00 -0.22
CA THR A 95 -7.31 -6.72 -0.24
C THR A 95 -8.08 -7.41 0.88
N ASN A 96 -7.43 -8.31 1.64
CA ASN A 96 -8.04 -8.96 2.81
C ASN A 96 -7.66 -8.29 4.12
N PHE A 97 -6.75 -7.30 4.11
CA PHE A 97 -6.35 -6.57 5.29
C PHE A 97 -7.20 -5.32 5.48
N SER A 98 -7.09 -4.72 6.67
CA SER A 98 -7.75 -3.45 6.98
C SER A 98 -7.32 -2.34 6.03
N TYR A 99 -8.29 -1.59 5.54
CA TYR A 99 -8.09 -0.28 4.96
C TYR A 99 -8.28 0.79 6.05
N GLY A 100 -7.34 1.73 6.13
CA GLY A 100 -7.39 2.83 7.08
C GLY A 100 -7.01 4.14 6.42
N ARG A 101 -7.63 5.23 6.86
CA ARG A 101 -7.33 6.60 6.46
C ARG A 101 -6.91 7.38 7.70
N TYR A 102 -5.97 8.30 7.52
CA TYR A 102 -5.33 9.00 8.63
C TYR A 102 -5.11 10.46 8.27
N ARG A 103 -5.43 11.36 9.21
CA ARG A 103 -5.12 12.78 9.11
C ARG A 103 -3.83 13.07 9.86
N VAL A 104 -2.95 13.84 9.23
CA VAL A 104 -1.75 14.38 9.84
C VAL A 104 -2.10 15.53 10.78
N LEU A 105 -1.66 15.43 12.04
CA LEU A 105 -1.88 16.43 13.09
C LEU A 105 -0.65 17.27 13.38
N LYS A 106 0.53 16.73 13.08
CA LYS A 106 1.85 17.36 13.26
C LYS A 106 2.73 16.97 12.08
N PRO A 107 3.70 17.81 11.66
CA PRO A 107 4.59 17.48 10.56
C PRO A 107 5.23 16.09 10.72
N LEU A 108 5.15 15.27 9.66
CA LEU A 108 5.83 13.98 9.59
C LEU A 108 7.12 14.17 8.80
N ASP A 109 8.22 14.43 9.50
CA ASP A 109 9.52 14.64 8.86
C ASP A 109 10.23 13.32 8.51
N GLY A 110 11.06 13.38 7.48
CA GLY A 110 11.89 12.26 7.02
C GLY A 110 11.11 11.20 6.25
N VAL A 111 9.91 11.56 5.77
CA VAL A 111 9.16 10.73 4.83
C VAL A 111 9.90 10.72 3.49
N LEU A 112 9.91 9.57 2.84
CA LEU A 112 10.35 9.45 1.45
C LEU A 112 9.11 9.33 0.56
N GLU A 113 8.98 10.23 -0.39
CA GLU A 113 7.94 10.23 -1.41
C GLU A 113 8.51 9.79 -2.77
N GLY A 114 7.70 9.11 -3.56
CA GLY A 114 8.04 8.79 -4.93
C GLY A 114 7.02 7.91 -5.60
N ARG A 115 7.29 7.60 -6.87
CA ARG A 115 6.42 6.78 -7.71
C ARG A 115 6.53 5.31 -7.31
N THR A 116 5.40 4.62 -7.26
CA THR A 116 5.35 3.17 -7.03
C THR A 116 5.69 2.42 -8.32
N ALA A 117 6.57 1.42 -8.23
CA ALA A 117 6.91 0.56 -9.35
C ALA A 117 5.75 -0.35 -9.75
N ALA A 118 5.68 -0.68 -11.05
CA ALA A 118 4.80 -1.72 -11.53
C ALA A 118 5.22 -3.07 -10.93
N TRP A 119 4.30 -3.78 -10.29
CA TRP A 119 4.56 -5.07 -9.66
C TRP A 119 3.25 -5.84 -9.45
N PHE A 120 3.32 -7.13 -9.11
CA PHE A 120 2.15 -7.99 -8.86
C PHE A 120 1.08 -7.90 -9.96
N GLU A 121 1.51 -7.84 -11.22
CA GLU A 121 0.65 -7.65 -12.42
C GLU A 121 -0.21 -6.38 -12.41
N GLN A 122 0.15 -5.39 -11.60
CA GLN A 122 -0.49 -4.08 -11.57
C GLN A 122 0.46 -3.00 -12.12
N PRO A 123 -0.09 -1.94 -12.73
CA PRO A 123 0.71 -0.88 -13.34
C PRO A 123 1.52 -0.07 -12.33
N GLY A 124 1.11 -0.01 -11.06
CA GLY A 124 1.71 0.90 -10.09
C GLY A 124 1.55 2.35 -10.57
N GLY A 125 2.58 3.16 -10.36
CA GLY A 125 2.66 4.52 -10.86
C GLY A 125 1.95 5.58 -10.01
N GLY A 126 1.26 5.18 -8.94
CA GLY A 126 0.79 6.10 -7.91
C GLY A 126 1.95 6.64 -7.06
N THR A 127 1.64 7.58 -6.18
CA THR A 127 2.58 8.05 -5.16
C THR A 127 2.55 7.12 -3.96
N GLN A 128 3.72 6.81 -3.41
CA GLN A 128 3.86 6.17 -2.10
C GLN A 128 4.66 7.04 -1.15
N TYR A 129 4.37 6.89 0.13
CA TYR A 129 5.12 7.44 1.24
C TYR A 129 5.76 6.29 2.02
N LYS A 130 7.07 6.35 2.23
CA LYS A 130 7.79 5.48 3.15
C LYS A 130 8.22 6.30 4.36
N PHE A 131 7.80 5.87 5.54
CA PHE A 131 8.18 6.48 6.80
C PHE A 131 9.60 6.08 7.21
N PRO A 132 10.25 6.87 8.11
CA PRO A 132 11.50 6.45 8.71
C PRO A 132 11.39 5.08 9.35
N GLU A 133 12.44 4.27 9.21
CA GLU A 133 12.52 2.94 9.83
C GLU A 133 12.24 3.01 11.34
N GLY A 134 11.41 2.10 11.83
CA GLY A 134 10.96 2.05 13.23
C GLY A 134 9.85 3.05 13.58
N ARG A 135 9.39 3.89 12.64
CA ARG A 135 8.26 4.82 12.81
C ARG A 135 7.10 4.50 11.86
N GLY A 136 6.52 3.31 12.03
CA GLY A 136 5.27 2.92 11.35
C GLY A 136 4.04 3.71 11.81
N LEU A 137 2.89 3.51 11.16
CA LEU A 137 1.65 4.24 11.47
C LEU A 137 1.27 4.17 12.96
N LYS A 138 1.46 3.00 13.59
CA LYS A 138 1.17 2.81 15.01
C LYS A 138 1.96 3.78 15.89
N TRP A 139 3.23 4.01 15.59
CA TRP A 139 4.04 4.97 16.34
C TRP A 139 3.46 6.38 16.22
N TYR A 140 3.11 6.81 15.00
CA TYR A 140 2.54 8.14 14.78
C TYR A 140 1.15 8.31 15.42
N LEU A 141 0.32 7.26 15.43
CA LEU A 141 -0.97 7.23 16.15
C LEU A 141 -0.75 7.36 17.66
N ASP A 142 0.09 6.50 18.24
CA ASP A 142 0.35 6.46 19.69
C ASP A 142 0.95 7.78 20.22
N ASN A 143 1.69 8.51 19.37
CA ASN A 143 2.36 9.77 19.72
C ASN A 143 1.57 11.03 19.29
N GLY A 144 0.34 10.87 18.79
CA GLY A 144 -0.54 11.97 18.45
C GLY A 144 -0.06 12.82 17.26
N TYR A 145 0.59 12.18 16.30
CA TYR A 145 0.94 12.76 14.99
C TYR A 145 -0.10 12.42 13.92
N LEU A 146 -0.79 11.29 14.07
CA LEU A 146 -1.89 10.86 13.21
C LEU A 146 -3.14 10.62 14.04
N GLU A 147 -4.29 10.82 13.40
CA GLU A 147 -5.59 10.30 13.86
C GLU A 147 -6.26 9.51 12.74
N LYS A 148 -7.04 8.47 13.09
CA LYS A 148 -7.88 7.77 12.11
C LYS A 148 -9.04 8.66 11.68
N VAL A 149 -9.33 8.68 10.39
CA VAL A 149 -10.52 9.34 9.83
C VAL A 149 -11.52 8.32 9.30
N PRO A 150 -12.84 8.63 9.32
CA PRO A 150 -13.87 7.74 8.79
C PRO A 150 -13.72 7.42 7.29
#